data_AF-A0A921KWE9-F1
#
_entry.id   AF-A0A921KWE9-F1
#
_cell.length_a   1.000
_cell.length_b   1.000
_cell.length_c   1.000
_cell.angle_alpha   90.00
_cell.angle_beta   90.00
_cell.angle_gamma   90.00
#
_symmetry.space_group_name_H-M   'P 1'
#
loop_
_entity.id
_entity.type
_entity.pdbx_description
1 polymer ?
#
loop_
_entity_poly.entity_id
_entity_poly.type
_entity_poly.pdbx_seq_one_letter_code
_entity_poly.pdbx_strand_id
1 'polypeptide(L)'
;MNNELSLEVKAQETHEKAVGFYKISEQYGYKFLMEIKAIRDEKLYKELGFENFEDYTLNNFDFSKRTINERIQTAETFGENFERTRAQLGHSKMRNLANMPEDKRNYVMDNGIETENGNKSIEEVTTRELEEYKKQLKQQQEQNKQFEEMLRKSDDEKSQLEMDLQREREKEVEYKEVLPENVKRKLEKLENDSKLLEQREQENKKMRKQIHEQKQKIIENQNNNSDNFTDDERISSKRLMAETNLLEIKEYTDEFLNNVSINAFRDAAIANSSDRTKNMIYECSEDVIKWARTMQSKLDSNSIIDID
;
A
#
# COMPACT_ATOMS: atom_id res chain seq x y z
N MET A 1 23.37 71.69 -46.34
CA MET A 1 24.05 70.38 -46.36
C MET A 1 25.13 70.21 -45.26
N ASN A 2 25.81 71.25 -44.75
CA ASN A 2 26.86 71.05 -43.72
C ASN A 2 26.37 70.79 -42.27
N ASN A 3 25.08 71.00 -41.96
CA ASN A 3 24.57 70.85 -40.60
C ASN A 3 23.98 69.45 -40.32
N GLU A 4 23.52 68.75 -41.36
CA GLU A 4 22.93 67.41 -41.26
C GLU A 4 23.99 66.34 -40.99
N LEU A 5 25.14 66.41 -41.68
CA LEU A 5 26.26 65.49 -41.48
C LEU A 5 26.85 65.59 -40.06
N SER A 6 26.83 66.77 -39.45
CA SER A 6 27.30 67.00 -38.07
C SER A 6 26.33 66.45 -37.02
N LEU A 7 25.02 66.47 -37.30
CA LEU A 7 24.01 65.91 -36.41
C LEU A 7 23.97 64.38 -36.50
N GLU A 8 24.17 63.82 -37.68
CA GLU A 8 24.27 62.38 -37.92
C GLU A 8 25.45 61.75 -37.16
N VAL A 9 26.64 62.35 -37.24
CA VAL A 9 27.81 61.90 -36.47
C VAL A 9 27.57 61.98 -34.96
N LYS A 10 26.99 63.09 -34.48
CA LYS A 10 26.66 63.24 -33.05
C LYS A 10 25.61 62.22 -32.60
N ALA A 11 24.63 61.92 -33.44
CA ALA A 11 23.61 60.91 -33.15
C ALA A 11 24.23 59.51 -33.05
N GLN A 12 25.11 59.14 -33.98
CA GLN A 12 25.83 57.88 -33.99
C GLN A 12 26.72 57.72 -32.73
N GLU A 13 27.54 58.71 -32.40
CA GLU A 13 28.38 58.68 -31.19
C GLU A 13 27.55 58.59 -29.90
N THR A 14 26.44 59.31 -29.85
CA THR A 14 25.54 59.28 -28.69
C THR A 14 24.86 57.92 -28.57
N HIS A 15 24.44 57.33 -29.68
CA HIS A 15 23.86 55.99 -29.73
C HIS A 15 24.86 54.93 -29.27
N GLU A 16 26.10 54.96 -29.79
CA GLU A 16 27.14 53.99 -29.40
C GLU A 16 27.48 54.09 -27.91
N LYS A 17 27.58 55.32 -27.36
CA LYS A 17 27.75 55.52 -25.91
C LYS A 17 26.57 54.99 -25.11
N ALA A 18 25.34 55.28 -25.54
CA ALA A 18 24.13 54.81 -24.88
C ALA A 18 24.04 53.27 -24.90
N VAL A 19 24.36 52.64 -26.02
CA VAL A 19 24.42 51.17 -26.16
C VAL A 19 25.52 50.58 -25.28
N GLY A 20 26.69 51.24 -25.22
CA GLY A 20 27.78 50.84 -24.32
C GLY A 20 27.36 50.88 -22.86
N PHE A 21 26.79 52.00 -22.40
CA PHE A 21 26.28 52.13 -21.03
C PHE A 21 25.13 51.17 -20.73
N TYR A 22 24.25 50.91 -21.70
CA TYR A 22 23.17 49.94 -21.54
C TYR A 22 23.71 48.53 -21.30
N LYS A 23 24.62 48.04 -22.17
CA LYS A 23 25.23 46.71 -22.04
C LYS A 23 25.99 46.54 -20.72
N ILE A 24 26.66 47.61 -20.27
CA ILE A 24 27.28 47.68 -18.94
C ILE A 24 26.16 47.57 -17.89
N SER A 25 25.16 48.45 -17.89
CA SER A 25 24.09 48.41 -16.88
C SER A 25 23.30 47.09 -16.81
N GLU A 26 23.09 46.41 -17.94
CA GLU A 26 22.31 45.18 -18.09
C GLU A 26 23.03 43.94 -17.53
N GLN A 27 24.34 43.98 -17.36
CA GLN A 27 25.10 42.86 -16.79
C GLN A 27 25.68 43.17 -15.43
N TYR A 28 25.80 44.46 -15.09
CA TYR A 28 26.60 44.85 -13.94
C TYR A 28 25.90 44.54 -12.63
N GLY A 29 24.58 44.61 -12.49
CA GLY A 29 23.96 44.30 -11.20
C GLY A 29 24.07 42.81 -10.83
N TYR A 30 23.79 41.89 -11.75
CA TYR A 30 24.03 40.45 -11.53
C TYR A 30 25.51 40.14 -11.26
N LYS A 31 26.43 40.57 -12.13
CA LYS A 31 27.87 40.32 -11.97
C LYS A 31 28.42 40.90 -10.68
N PHE A 32 28.06 42.15 -10.36
CA PHE A 32 28.40 42.80 -9.10
C PHE A 32 27.99 41.98 -7.88
N LEU A 33 26.75 41.47 -7.86
CA LEU A 33 26.27 40.66 -6.74
C LEU A 33 27.01 39.33 -6.64
N MET A 34 27.39 38.71 -7.77
CA MET A 34 28.18 37.47 -7.78
C MET A 34 29.62 37.70 -7.31
N GLU A 35 30.26 38.80 -7.67
CA GLU A 35 31.59 39.17 -7.15
C GLU A 35 31.54 39.43 -5.63
N ILE A 36 30.53 40.16 -5.15
CA ILE A 36 30.35 40.38 -3.70
C ILE A 36 30.10 39.05 -2.98
N LYS A 37 29.33 38.14 -3.59
CA LYS A 37 29.13 36.79 -3.05
C LYS A 37 30.46 36.03 -2.94
N ALA A 38 31.32 36.07 -3.96
CA ALA A 38 32.64 35.46 -3.90
C ALA A 38 33.47 36.04 -2.74
N ILE A 39 33.50 37.37 -2.62
CA ILE A 39 34.18 38.06 -1.50
C ILE A 39 33.64 37.61 -0.13
N ARG A 40 32.33 37.42 0.00
CA ARG A 40 31.67 36.94 1.22
C ARG A 40 32.07 35.50 1.54
N ASP A 41 31.88 34.60 0.58
CA ASP A 41 31.96 33.15 0.75
C ASP A 41 33.42 32.70 0.96
N GLU A 42 34.35 33.29 0.19
CA GLU A 42 35.79 33.05 0.31
C GLU A 42 36.45 33.90 1.40
N LYS A 43 35.67 34.77 2.07
CA LYS A 43 36.13 35.68 3.13
C LYS A 43 37.25 36.64 2.70
N LEU A 44 37.30 37.00 1.42
CA LEU A 44 38.30 37.92 0.85
C LEU A 44 38.25 39.32 1.47
N TYR A 45 37.13 39.71 2.08
CA TYR A 45 37.03 40.96 2.83
C TYR A 45 38.12 41.10 3.92
N LYS A 46 38.62 39.97 4.48
CA LYS A 46 39.71 39.98 5.45
C LYS A 46 41.05 40.37 4.81
N GLU A 47 41.33 39.85 3.62
CA GLU A 47 42.52 40.20 2.85
C GLU A 47 42.48 41.66 2.38
N LEU A 48 41.26 42.20 2.19
CA LEU A 48 41.02 43.60 1.89
C LEU A 48 41.08 44.52 3.13
N GLY A 49 41.38 43.97 4.32
CA GLY A 49 41.58 44.73 5.56
C GLY A 49 40.32 45.00 6.38
N PHE A 50 39.20 44.35 6.07
CA PHE A 50 37.95 44.49 6.84
C PHE A 50 37.82 43.38 7.89
N GLU A 51 37.36 43.74 9.09
CA GLU A 51 37.18 42.79 10.20
C GLU A 51 36.09 41.75 9.87
N ASN A 52 34.98 42.20 9.31
CA ASN A 52 33.85 41.36 8.93
C ASN A 52 33.17 41.85 7.64
N PHE A 53 32.26 41.03 7.12
CA PHE A 53 31.55 41.33 5.88
C PHE A 53 30.59 42.54 5.98
N GLU A 54 30.03 42.84 7.17
CA GLU A 54 29.21 44.04 7.37
C GLU A 54 30.03 45.31 7.15
N ASP A 55 31.24 45.36 7.73
CA ASP A 55 32.13 46.51 7.58
C ASP A 55 32.50 46.70 6.11
N TYR A 56 32.80 45.61 5.40
CA TYR A 56 33.08 45.67 3.97
C TYR A 56 31.90 46.26 3.18
N THR A 57 30.67 45.80 3.42
CA THR A 57 29.51 46.26 2.66
C THR A 57 29.10 47.69 2.98
N LEU A 58 29.18 48.10 4.25
CA LEU A 58 28.86 49.45 4.67
C LEU A 58 29.89 50.46 4.15
N ASN A 59 31.18 50.17 4.28
CA ASN A 59 32.23 51.11 3.88
C ASN A 59 32.33 51.28 2.35
N ASN A 60 32.08 50.23 1.56
CA ASN A 60 32.24 50.32 0.10
C ASN A 60 30.95 50.68 -0.64
N PHE A 61 29.78 50.30 -0.11
CA PHE A 61 28.51 50.41 -0.84
C PHE A 61 27.39 51.08 -0.05
N ASP A 62 27.62 51.46 1.22
CA ASP A 62 26.61 52.02 2.11
C ASP A 62 25.34 51.14 2.23
N PHE A 63 25.53 49.82 2.14
CA PHE A 63 24.46 48.84 2.32
C PHE A 63 24.78 47.93 3.49
N SER A 64 23.75 47.62 4.28
CA SER A 64 23.85 46.59 5.31
C SER A 64 24.16 45.23 4.70
N LYS A 65 24.83 44.35 5.45
CA LYS A 65 25.08 42.97 5.02
C LYS A 65 23.78 42.25 4.68
N ARG A 66 22.71 42.57 5.41
CA ARG A 66 21.38 41.98 5.22
C ARG A 66 20.85 42.31 3.83
N THR A 67 20.88 43.60 3.46
CA THR A 67 20.43 44.06 2.14
C THR A 67 21.24 43.41 1.02
N ILE A 68 22.56 43.32 1.17
CA ILE A 68 23.44 42.67 0.20
C ILE A 68 23.13 41.17 0.09
N ASN A 69 22.98 40.46 1.20
CA ASN A 69 22.63 39.04 1.20
C ASN A 69 21.26 38.78 0.56
N GLU A 70 20.24 39.59 0.85
CA GLU A 70 18.92 39.50 0.20
C GLU A 70 19.02 39.69 -1.32
N ARG A 71 19.86 40.63 -1.78
CA ARG A 71 20.11 40.85 -3.21
C ARG A 71 20.87 39.71 -3.86
N ILE A 72 21.90 39.16 -3.20
CA ILE A 72 22.66 37.99 -3.66
C ILE A 72 21.71 36.81 -3.84
N GLN A 73 20.91 36.48 -2.83
CA GLN A 73 19.94 35.37 -2.89
C GLN A 73 18.96 35.55 -4.06
N THR A 74 18.48 36.78 -4.27
CA THR A 74 17.60 37.09 -5.40
C THR A 74 18.33 36.87 -6.73
N ALA A 75 19.58 37.33 -6.86
CA ALA A 75 20.40 37.12 -8.04
C ALA A 75 20.72 35.64 -8.31
N GLU A 76 21.01 34.85 -7.29
CA GLU A 76 21.18 33.40 -7.41
C GLU A 76 19.92 32.71 -7.92
N THR A 77 18.75 33.15 -7.44
CA THR A 77 17.47 32.52 -7.80
C THR A 77 17.11 32.73 -9.28
N PHE A 78 17.40 33.91 -9.83
CA PHE A 78 17.04 34.26 -11.20
C PHE A 78 18.20 34.13 -12.21
N GLY A 79 19.44 33.95 -11.72
CA GLY A 79 20.63 33.76 -12.54
C GLY A 79 20.82 34.88 -13.57
N GLU A 80 21.21 34.50 -14.79
CA GLU A 80 21.41 35.45 -15.90
C GLU A 80 20.14 36.24 -16.27
N ASN A 81 18.95 35.74 -15.93
CA ASN A 81 17.70 36.45 -16.17
C ASN A 81 17.42 37.55 -15.14
N PHE A 82 18.29 37.73 -14.13
CA PHE A 82 18.08 38.65 -13.02
C PHE A 82 17.72 40.06 -13.49
N GLU A 83 18.49 40.68 -14.38
CA GLU A 83 18.21 42.07 -14.80
C GLU A 83 16.94 42.18 -15.64
N ARG A 84 16.66 41.20 -16.52
CA ARG A 84 15.42 41.17 -17.29
C ARG A 84 14.21 41.09 -16.38
N THR A 85 14.21 40.15 -15.44
CA THR A 85 13.11 39.98 -14.48
C THR A 85 12.99 41.19 -13.55
N ARG A 86 14.11 41.78 -13.14
CA ARG A 86 14.12 43.00 -12.31
C ARG A 86 13.49 44.18 -13.04
N ALA A 87 13.77 44.35 -14.34
CA ALA A 87 13.17 45.39 -15.16
C ALA A 87 11.65 45.20 -15.33
N GLN A 88 11.20 43.95 -15.46
CA GLN A 88 9.79 43.61 -15.62
C GLN A 88 8.98 43.74 -14.33
N LEU A 89 9.50 43.22 -13.21
CA LEU A 89 8.72 43.05 -11.97
C LEU A 89 9.09 44.05 -10.87
N GLY A 90 10.23 44.73 -11.00
CA GLY A 90 10.80 45.55 -9.94
C GLY A 90 11.37 44.74 -8.78
N HIS A 91 12.10 45.42 -7.88
CA HIS A 91 12.87 44.77 -6.83
C HIS A 91 11.99 44.02 -5.81
N SER A 92 10.87 44.60 -5.37
CA SER A 92 10.06 44.04 -4.27
C SER A 92 9.36 42.74 -4.68
N LYS A 93 8.74 42.69 -5.86
CA LYS A 93 8.10 41.46 -6.37
C LYS A 93 9.13 40.36 -6.57
N MET A 94 10.25 40.69 -7.21
CA MET A 94 11.35 39.75 -7.45
C MET A 94 11.90 39.17 -6.14
N ARG A 95 12.09 40.01 -5.11
CA ARG A 95 12.47 39.56 -3.76
C ARG A 95 11.42 38.63 -3.15
N ASN A 96 10.14 38.93 -3.32
CA ASN A 96 9.08 38.08 -2.78
C ASN A 96 9.05 36.71 -3.44
N LEU A 97 9.21 36.65 -4.77
CA LEU A 97 9.35 35.43 -5.55
C LEU A 97 10.60 34.62 -5.17
N ALA A 98 11.75 35.27 -5.00
CA ALA A 98 13.00 34.59 -4.60
C ALA A 98 12.90 33.89 -3.23
N ASN A 99 12.00 34.37 -2.37
CA ASN A 99 11.74 33.80 -1.05
C ASN A 99 10.62 32.75 -1.04
N MET A 100 10.11 32.36 -2.21
CA MET A 100 9.16 31.26 -2.36
C MET A 100 9.92 29.96 -2.69
N PRO A 101 9.36 28.79 -2.30
CA PRO A 101 9.78 27.51 -2.84
C PRO A 101 9.78 27.51 -4.37
N GLU A 102 10.70 26.76 -4.98
CA GLU A 102 10.90 26.78 -6.44
C GLU A 102 9.65 26.36 -7.23
N ASP A 103 8.96 25.31 -6.79
CA ASP A 103 7.71 24.83 -7.38
C ASP A 103 6.64 25.93 -7.37
N LYS A 104 6.49 26.62 -6.24
CA LYS A 104 5.50 27.71 -6.09
C LYS A 104 5.89 28.95 -6.88
N ARG A 105 7.18 29.30 -6.89
CA ARG A 105 7.69 30.43 -7.68
C ARG A 105 7.41 30.22 -9.16
N ASN A 106 7.75 29.04 -9.70
CA ASN A 106 7.53 28.74 -11.11
C ASN A 106 6.03 28.74 -11.45
N TYR A 107 5.20 28.14 -10.59
CA TYR A 107 3.75 28.19 -10.75
C TYR A 107 3.22 29.62 -10.83
N VAL A 108 3.63 30.50 -9.91
CA VAL A 108 3.20 31.91 -9.86
C VAL A 108 3.67 32.68 -11.10
N MET A 109 4.89 32.40 -11.58
CA MET A 109 5.42 33.04 -12.79
C MET A 109 4.64 32.65 -14.04
N ASP A 110 4.22 31.38 -14.14
CA ASP A 110 3.57 30.84 -15.35
C ASP A 110 2.05 31.04 -15.34
N ASN A 111 1.41 30.94 -14.17
CA ASN A 111 -0.06 30.91 -14.03
C ASN A 111 -0.65 32.13 -13.32
N GLY A 112 0.19 32.97 -12.71
CA GLY A 112 -0.26 34.09 -11.89
C GLY A 112 -0.72 33.68 -10.49
N ILE A 113 -1.49 34.55 -9.84
CA ILE A 113 -2.15 34.25 -8.57
C ILE A 113 -3.64 34.58 -8.64
N GLU A 114 -4.41 33.77 -7.95
CA GLU A 114 -5.82 34.04 -7.73
C GLU A 114 -5.99 35.18 -6.71
N THR A 115 -6.71 36.22 -7.11
CA THR A 115 -7.05 37.37 -6.27
C THR A 115 -8.58 37.51 -6.17
N GLU A 116 -9.06 38.39 -5.30
CA GLU A 116 -10.50 38.69 -5.17
C GLU A 116 -11.16 39.11 -6.50
N ASN A 117 -10.38 39.70 -7.40
CA ASN A 117 -10.82 40.17 -8.71
C ASN A 117 -10.54 39.18 -9.84
N GLY A 118 -10.26 37.91 -9.52
CA GLY A 118 -9.91 36.86 -10.48
C GLY A 118 -8.41 36.58 -10.54
N ASN A 119 -8.02 35.72 -11.49
CA ASN A 119 -6.63 35.36 -11.70
C ASN A 119 -5.88 36.51 -12.38
N LYS A 120 -4.76 36.94 -11.79
CA LYS A 120 -3.91 38.02 -12.31
C LYS A 120 -2.52 37.51 -12.65
N SER A 121 -1.95 37.99 -13.76
CA SER A 121 -0.56 37.68 -14.09
C SER A 121 0.40 38.29 -13.06
N ILE A 122 1.63 37.77 -13.00
CA ILE A 122 2.65 38.32 -12.08
C ILE A 122 3.01 39.78 -12.36
N GLU A 123 2.84 40.26 -13.60
CA GLU A 123 3.03 41.67 -13.93
C GLU A 123 1.90 42.55 -13.35
N GLU A 124 0.66 42.07 -13.36
CA GLU A 124 -0.54 42.79 -12.91
C GLU A 124 -0.72 42.78 -11.39
N VAL A 125 -0.26 41.72 -10.74
CA VAL A 125 -0.32 41.53 -9.29
C VAL A 125 0.40 42.65 -8.56
N THR A 126 -0.19 43.22 -7.51
CA THR A 126 0.51 44.18 -6.67
C THR A 126 1.49 43.48 -5.73
N THR A 127 2.54 44.19 -5.27
CA THR A 127 3.48 43.64 -4.28
C THR A 127 2.76 43.15 -3.02
N ARG A 128 1.67 43.84 -2.62
CA ARG A 128 0.88 43.49 -1.44
C ARG A 128 0.11 42.19 -1.62
N GLU A 129 -0.58 42.01 -2.75
CA GLU A 129 -1.29 40.76 -3.07
C GLU A 129 -0.31 39.57 -3.09
N LEU A 130 0.90 39.77 -3.62
CA LEU A 130 1.94 38.74 -3.61
C LEU A 130 2.45 38.41 -2.20
N GLU A 131 2.55 39.40 -1.31
CA GLU A 131 2.92 39.18 0.10
C GLU A 131 1.83 38.44 0.88
N GLU A 132 0.57 38.78 0.64
CA GLU A 132 -0.59 38.11 1.22
C GLU A 132 -0.65 36.65 0.76
N TYR A 133 -0.47 36.39 -0.53
CA TYR A 133 -0.38 35.04 -1.08
C TYR A 133 0.77 34.23 -0.45
N LYS A 134 1.97 34.83 -0.33
CA LYS A 134 3.11 34.19 0.34
C LYS A 134 2.81 33.85 1.80
N LYS A 135 2.10 34.72 2.52
CA LYS A 135 1.70 34.49 3.91
C LYS A 135 0.71 33.33 4.01
N GLN A 136 -0.27 33.27 3.10
CA GLN A 136 -1.22 32.16 3.02
C GLN A 136 -0.50 30.83 2.74
N LEU A 137 0.44 30.80 1.80
CA LEU A 137 1.25 29.59 1.53
C LEU A 137 2.01 29.11 2.77
N LYS A 138 2.62 30.03 3.53
CA LYS A 138 3.30 29.68 4.79
C LYS A 138 2.34 29.12 5.83
N GLN A 139 1.15 29.70 5.96
CA GLN A 139 0.14 29.22 6.90
C GLN A 139 -0.38 27.84 6.52
N GLN A 140 -0.64 27.60 5.24
CA GLN A 140 -1.05 26.28 4.74
C GLN A 140 0.04 25.23 4.96
N GLN A 141 1.31 25.56 4.70
CA GLN A 141 2.42 24.64 4.98
C GLN A 141 2.53 24.30 6.46
N GLU A 142 2.35 25.28 7.34
CA GLU A 142 2.38 25.06 8.79
C GLU A 142 1.19 24.20 9.25
N GLN A 143 -0.02 24.48 8.75
CA GLN A 143 -1.19 23.65 9.02
C GLN A 143 -0.99 22.22 8.54
N ASN A 144 -0.47 22.02 7.32
CA ASN A 144 -0.21 20.70 6.78
C ASN A 144 0.80 19.93 7.64
N LYS A 145 1.87 20.58 8.10
CA LYS A 145 2.82 19.96 9.05
C LYS A 145 2.16 19.57 10.36
N GLN A 146 1.30 20.43 10.91
CA GLN A 146 0.55 20.11 12.14
C GLN A 146 -0.40 18.93 11.93
N PHE A 147 -1.07 18.85 10.77
CA PHE A 147 -1.91 17.72 10.40
C PHE A 147 -1.10 16.44 10.23
N GLU A 148 0.05 16.49 9.56
CA GLU A 148 0.96 15.36 9.41
C GLU A 148 1.48 14.86 10.77
N GLU A 149 1.84 15.77 11.68
CA GLU A 149 2.23 15.41 13.05
C GLU A 149 1.08 14.80 13.85
N MET A 150 -0.15 15.31 13.70
CA MET A 150 -1.34 14.73 14.34
C MET A 150 -1.66 13.34 13.78
N LEU A 151 -1.58 13.15 12.46
CA LEU A 151 -1.74 11.86 11.82
C LEU A 151 -0.70 10.86 12.33
N ARG A 152 0.58 11.27 12.39
CA ARG A 152 1.64 10.41 12.90
C ARG A 152 1.40 10.01 14.36
N LYS A 153 1.01 10.96 15.21
CA LYS A 153 0.65 10.66 16.60
C LYS A 153 -0.53 9.70 16.68
N SER A 154 -1.56 9.89 15.85
CA SER A 154 -2.71 8.99 15.79
C SER A 154 -2.34 7.59 15.33
N ASP A 155 -1.43 7.46 14.36
CA ASP A 155 -0.93 6.18 13.86
C ASP A 155 -0.05 5.48 14.91
N ASP A 156 0.79 6.24 15.61
CA ASP A 156 1.61 5.77 16.73
C ASP A 156 0.70 5.29 17.89
N GLU A 157 -0.32 6.07 18.25
CA GLU A 157 -1.32 5.71 19.26
C GLU A 157 -2.11 4.47 18.86
N LYS A 158 -2.54 4.37 17.60
CA LYS A 158 -3.24 3.19 17.09
C LYS A 158 -2.36 1.95 17.14
N SER A 159 -1.09 2.07 16.73
CA SER A 159 -0.12 0.97 16.78
C SER A 159 0.14 0.54 18.22
N GLN A 160 0.26 1.50 19.15
CA GLN A 160 0.41 1.22 20.57
C GLN A 160 -0.82 0.52 21.14
N LEU A 161 -2.02 0.96 20.77
CA LEU A 161 -3.28 0.35 21.19
C LEU A 161 -3.41 -1.09 20.63
N GLU A 162 -3.02 -1.32 19.38
CA GLU A 162 -2.98 -2.66 18.77
C GLU A 162 -1.97 -3.57 19.50
N MET A 163 -0.79 -3.05 19.85
CA MET A 163 0.19 -3.79 20.67
C MET A 163 -0.32 -4.08 22.08
N ASP A 164 -1.07 -3.16 22.68
CA ASP A 164 -1.65 -3.33 24.02
C ASP A 164 -2.80 -4.33 24.00
N LEU A 165 -3.68 -4.27 22.99
CA LEU A 165 -4.71 -5.28 22.71
C LEU A 165 -4.10 -6.66 22.47
N GLN A 166 -3.00 -6.74 21.71
CA GLN A 166 -2.28 -7.98 21.48
C GLN A 166 -1.67 -8.52 22.78
N ARG A 167 -1.07 -7.64 23.61
CA ARG A 167 -0.55 -8.02 24.94
C ARG A 167 -1.65 -8.43 25.91
N GLU A 168 -2.82 -7.81 25.87
CA GLU A 168 -3.98 -8.26 26.67
C GLU A 168 -4.49 -9.62 26.19
N ARG A 169 -4.59 -9.85 24.88
CA ARG A 169 -4.90 -11.18 24.32
C ARG A 169 -3.86 -12.23 24.74
N GLU A 170 -2.59 -11.88 24.76
CA GLU A 170 -1.51 -12.77 25.21
C GLU A 170 -1.56 -13.02 26.74
N LYS A 171 -1.95 -12.00 27.54
CA LYS A 171 -2.18 -12.16 28.99
C LYS A 171 -3.43 -12.98 29.31
N GLU A 172 -4.49 -12.90 28.51
CA GLU A 172 -5.64 -13.83 28.61
C GLU A 172 -5.24 -15.28 28.29
N VAL A 173 -4.17 -15.49 27.53
CA VAL A 173 -3.61 -16.82 27.22
C VAL A 173 -2.56 -17.29 28.25
N GLU A 174 -2.03 -16.40 29.10
CA GLU A 174 -1.09 -16.78 30.18
C GLU A 174 -1.82 -17.13 31.50
N TYR A 175 -2.81 -18.02 31.44
CA TYR A 175 -2.93 -18.99 32.53
C TYR A 175 -1.88 -20.07 32.26
N LYS A 176 -0.70 -19.95 32.89
CA LYS A 176 0.09 -21.16 33.19
C LYS A 176 -0.71 -21.99 34.19
N GLU A 177 -1.67 -22.75 33.68
CA GLU A 177 -2.09 -23.98 34.34
C GLU A 177 -0.82 -24.82 34.49
N VAL A 178 -0.30 -24.89 35.71
CA VAL A 178 0.49 -26.04 36.11
C VAL A 178 -0.49 -27.21 36.05
N LEU A 179 -0.59 -27.85 34.88
CA LEU A 179 -1.38 -29.05 34.64
C LEU A 179 -1.06 -30.03 35.76
N PRO A 180 -1.98 -30.29 36.69
CA PRO A 180 -1.68 -31.15 37.81
C PRO A 180 -1.37 -32.56 37.26
N GLU A 181 -0.47 -33.29 37.92
CA GLU A 181 0.11 -34.58 37.46
C GLU A 181 -0.96 -35.63 37.04
N ASN A 182 -2.17 -35.48 37.56
CA ASN A 182 -3.35 -36.28 37.23
C ASN A 182 -3.95 -35.96 35.84
N VAL A 183 -3.86 -34.72 35.37
CA VAL A 183 -4.33 -34.30 34.04
C VAL A 183 -3.31 -34.70 32.97
N LYS A 184 -2.01 -34.56 33.26
CA LYS A 184 -0.93 -35.03 32.37
C LYS A 184 -1.04 -36.54 32.11
N ARG A 185 -1.27 -37.34 33.17
CA ARG A 185 -1.55 -38.77 33.06
C ARG A 185 -2.85 -39.11 32.33
N LYS A 186 -3.87 -38.26 32.41
CA LYS A 186 -5.13 -38.45 31.64
C LYS A 186 -4.94 -38.14 30.16
N LEU A 187 -4.18 -37.10 29.82
CA LEU A 187 -3.82 -36.75 28.44
C LEU A 187 -2.99 -37.84 27.78
N GLU A 188 -1.98 -38.36 28.48
CA GLU A 188 -1.15 -39.46 27.99
C GLU A 188 -1.96 -40.75 27.80
N LYS A 189 -2.94 -41.02 28.68
CA LYS A 189 -3.91 -42.11 28.48
C LYS A 189 -4.81 -41.89 27.28
N LEU A 190 -5.38 -40.69 27.13
CA LEU A 190 -6.24 -40.35 25.98
C LEU A 190 -5.49 -40.45 24.65
N GLU A 191 -4.22 -40.03 24.61
CA GLU A 191 -3.40 -40.13 23.41
C GLU A 191 -3.09 -41.60 23.07
N ASN A 192 -2.81 -42.43 24.08
CA ASN A 192 -2.63 -43.87 23.90
C ASN A 192 -3.93 -44.59 23.49
N ASP A 193 -5.06 -44.22 24.08
CA ASP A 193 -6.38 -44.76 23.74
C ASP A 193 -6.78 -44.35 22.31
N SER A 194 -6.46 -43.12 21.89
CA SER A 194 -6.68 -42.64 20.52
C SER A 194 -5.83 -43.42 19.50
N LYS A 195 -4.54 -43.65 19.79
CA LYS A 195 -3.66 -44.48 18.94
C LYS A 195 -4.17 -45.92 18.85
N LEU A 196 -4.66 -46.49 19.95
CA LEU A 196 -5.22 -47.84 19.98
C LEU A 196 -6.54 -47.92 19.19
N LEU A 197 -7.38 -46.91 19.27
CA LEU A 197 -8.62 -46.78 18.48
C LEU A 197 -8.31 -46.74 16.98
N GLU A 198 -7.34 -45.92 16.57
CA GLU A 198 -6.94 -45.80 15.16
C GLU A 198 -6.37 -47.13 14.61
N GLN A 199 -5.57 -47.85 15.41
CA GLN A 199 -5.10 -49.19 15.06
C GLN A 199 -6.25 -50.20 14.92
N ARG A 200 -7.21 -50.19 15.85
CA ARG A 200 -8.40 -51.05 15.78
C ARG A 200 -9.29 -50.73 14.59
N GLU A 201 -9.41 -49.47 14.20
CA GLU A 201 -10.15 -49.08 13.00
C GLU A 201 -9.47 -49.58 11.73
N GLN A 202 -8.14 -49.48 11.65
CA GLN A 202 -7.37 -50.04 10.53
C GLN A 202 -7.48 -51.57 10.45
N GLU A 203 -7.43 -52.28 11.58
CA GLU A 203 -7.63 -53.72 11.64
C GLU A 203 -9.05 -54.12 11.23
N ASN A 204 -10.06 -53.40 11.72
CA ASN A 204 -11.45 -53.61 11.31
C ASN A 204 -11.64 -53.36 9.81
N LYS A 205 -11.01 -52.34 9.22
CA LYS A 205 -11.05 -52.09 7.77
C LYS A 205 -10.44 -53.27 6.99
N LYS A 206 -9.31 -53.81 7.43
CA LYS A 206 -8.68 -55.00 6.81
C LYS A 206 -9.55 -56.25 6.93
N MET A 207 -10.12 -56.50 8.10
CA MET A 207 -10.99 -57.66 8.34
C MET A 207 -12.26 -57.58 7.49
N ARG A 208 -12.85 -56.38 7.35
CA ARG A 208 -14.00 -56.14 6.46
C ARG A 208 -13.67 -56.44 5.00
N LYS A 209 -12.51 -56.00 4.50
CA LYS A 209 -12.03 -56.33 3.15
C LYS A 209 -11.85 -57.83 2.93
N GLN A 210 -11.27 -58.55 3.89
CA GLN A 210 -11.11 -60.00 3.80
C GLN A 210 -12.46 -60.73 3.77
N ILE A 211 -13.43 -60.28 4.57
CA ILE A 211 -14.80 -60.82 4.54
C ILE A 211 -15.43 -60.56 3.17
N HIS A 212 -15.26 -59.37 2.60
CA HIS A 212 -15.78 -59.03 1.27
C HIS A 212 -15.15 -59.93 0.18
N GLU A 213 -13.82 -60.11 0.16
CA GLU A 213 -13.12 -60.98 -0.79
C GLU A 213 -13.53 -62.47 -0.67
N GLN A 214 -13.67 -62.98 0.56
CA GLN A 214 -14.12 -64.36 0.77
C GLN A 214 -15.57 -64.54 0.31
N LYS A 215 -16.41 -63.52 0.49
CA LYS A 215 -17.81 -63.56 0.04
C LYS A 215 -17.94 -63.43 -1.47
N GLN A 216 -17.13 -62.61 -2.15
CA GLN A 216 -17.11 -62.59 -3.62
C GLN A 216 -16.76 -63.96 -4.21
N LYS A 217 -15.80 -64.67 -3.60
CA LYS A 217 -15.48 -66.06 -3.99
C LYS A 217 -16.65 -67.03 -3.78
N ILE A 218 -17.47 -66.82 -2.75
CA ILE A 218 -18.69 -67.61 -2.54
C ILE A 218 -19.71 -67.30 -3.64
N ILE A 219 -19.89 -66.04 -4.01
CA ILE A 219 -20.81 -65.59 -5.07
C ILE A 219 -20.39 -66.13 -6.45
N GLU A 220 -19.10 -66.06 -6.79
CA GLU A 220 -18.55 -66.62 -8.04
C GLU A 220 -18.72 -68.14 -8.12
N ASN A 221 -18.55 -68.85 -7.00
CA ASN A 221 -18.78 -70.29 -6.93
C ASN A 221 -20.28 -70.66 -7.01
N GLN A 222 -21.18 -69.80 -6.55
CA GLN A 222 -22.64 -70.03 -6.58
C GLN A 222 -23.26 -69.78 -7.97
N ASN A 223 -22.74 -68.82 -8.74
CA ASN A 223 -23.19 -68.58 -10.13
C ASN A 223 -22.90 -69.76 -11.08
N ASN A 224 -22.02 -70.68 -10.70
CA ASN A 224 -21.70 -71.88 -11.46
C ASN A 224 -22.58 -73.11 -11.09
N ASN A 225 -23.48 -73.03 -10.10
CA ASN A 225 -24.34 -74.13 -9.64
C ASN A 225 -25.72 -73.61 -9.15
N SER A 226 -26.54 -73.06 -10.04
CA SER A 226 -27.81 -72.39 -9.68
C SER A 226 -28.98 -73.33 -9.32
N ASP A 227 -28.90 -74.63 -9.59
CA ASP A 227 -30.11 -75.47 -9.66
C ASP A 227 -30.44 -76.29 -8.41
N ASN A 228 -29.67 -76.18 -7.32
CA ASN A 228 -29.84 -77.03 -6.12
C ASN A 228 -30.05 -76.28 -4.78
N PHE A 229 -30.31 -74.98 -4.80
CA PHE A 229 -30.58 -74.24 -3.55
C PHE A 229 -32.04 -74.32 -3.14
N THR A 230 -32.27 -74.52 -1.85
CA THR A 230 -33.60 -74.35 -1.24
C THR A 230 -34.00 -72.86 -1.24
N ASP A 231 -35.31 -72.57 -1.23
CA ASP A 231 -35.81 -71.18 -1.28
C ASP A 231 -35.27 -70.33 -0.11
N ASP A 232 -35.09 -70.93 1.07
CA ASP A 232 -34.53 -70.26 2.26
C ASP A 232 -33.05 -69.87 2.08
N GLU A 233 -32.25 -70.69 1.39
CA GLU A 233 -30.85 -70.38 1.09
C GLU A 233 -30.74 -69.25 0.05
N ARG A 234 -31.66 -69.20 -0.92
CA ARG A 234 -31.75 -68.11 -1.91
C ARG A 234 -32.14 -66.79 -1.24
N ILE A 235 -33.12 -66.80 -0.34
CA ILE A 235 -33.54 -65.62 0.43
C ILE A 235 -32.41 -65.11 1.32
N SER A 236 -31.75 -66.02 2.05
CA SER A 236 -30.61 -65.68 2.92
C SER A 236 -29.44 -65.09 2.12
N SER A 237 -29.18 -65.61 0.92
CA SER A 237 -28.16 -65.10 0.01
C SER A 237 -28.51 -63.70 -0.51
N LYS A 238 -29.73 -63.47 -1.01
CA LYS A 238 -30.19 -62.14 -1.46
C LYS A 238 -30.11 -61.11 -0.33
N ARG A 239 -30.50 -61.48 0.90
CA ARG A 239 -30.38 -60.61 2.07
C ARG A 239 -28.92 -60.27 2.41
N LEU A 240 -28.03 -61.27 2.37
CA LEU A 240 -26.62 -61.08 2.62
C LEU A 240 -25.96 -60.15 1.58
N MET A 241 -26.33 -60.27 0.31
CA MET A 241 -25.88 -59.37 -0.76
C MET A 241 -26.35 -57.94 -0.52
N ALA A 242 -27.62 -57.75 -0.17
CA ALA A 242 -28.17 -56.43 0.14
C ALA A 242 -27.46 -55.77 1.34
N GLU A 243 -27.25 -56.53 2.43
CA GLU A 243 -26.53 -56.05 3.61
C GLU A 243 -25.06 -55.71 3.28
N THR A 244 -24.42 -56.48 2.40
CA THR A 244 -23.03 -56.24 1.98
C THR A 244 -22.92 -54.96 1.14
N ASN A 245 -23.80 -54.77 0.16
CA ASN A 245 -23.84 -53.56 -0.66
C ASN A 245 -24.05 -52.29 0.20
N LEU A 246 -24.91 -52.35 1.22
CA LEU A 246 -25.11 -51.21 2.14
C LEU A 246 -23.87 -50.91 2.98
N LEU A 247 -23.12 -51.95 3.40
CA LEU A 247 -21.86 -51.78 4.13
C LEU A 247 -20.76 -51.16 3.26
N GLU A 248 -20.70 -51.50 1.97
CA GLU A 248 -19.77 -50.88 1.02
C GLU A 248 -20.09 -49.40 0.80
N ILE A 249 -21.37 -49.07 0.62
CA ILE A 249 -21.81 -47.66 0.51
C ILE A 249 -21.36 -46.88 1.76
N LYS A 250 -21.48 -47.49 2.96
CA LYS A 250 -20.98 -46.87 4.19
C LYS A 250 -19.46 -46.66 4.15
N GLU A 251 -18.67 -47.65 3.74
CA GLU A 251 -17.21 -47.53 3.66
C GLU A 251 -16.78 -46.42 2.68
N TYR A 252 -17.41 -46.34 1.51
CA TYR A 252 -17.15 -45.27 0.55
C TYR A 252 -17.54 -43.89 1.09
N THR A 253 -18.63 -43.81 1.85
CA THR A 253 -19.07 -42.56 2.49
C THR A 253 -18.06 -42.11 3.54
N ASP A 254 -17.59 -43.03 4.40
CA ASP A 254 -16.60 -42.72 5.44
C ASP A 254 -15.27 -42.25 4.81
N GLU A 255 -14.81 -42.90 3.74
CA GLU A 255 -13.59 -42.50 3.02
C GLU A 255 -13.74 -41.13 2.33
N PHE A 256 -14.88 -40.87 1.69
CA PHE A 256 -15.19 -39.57 1.12
C PHE A 256 -15.14 -38.46 2.17
N LEU A 257 -15.86 -38.64 3.30
CA LEU A 257 -15.94 -37.63 4.37
C LEU A 257 -14.57 -37.30 4.97
N ASN A 258 -13.71 -38.30 5.13
CA ASN A 258 -12.34 -38.10 5.60
C ASN A 258 -11.52 -37.25 4.60
N ASN A 259 -11.63 -37.56 3.31
CA ASN A 259 -10.88 -36.88 2.25
C ASN A 259 -11.31 -35.42 2.03
N VAL A 260 -12.59 -35.11 2.24
CA VAL A 260 -13.15 -33.76 2.03
C VAL A 260 -13.24 -32.92 3.30
N SER A 261 -12.78 -33.43 4.45
CA SER A 261 -12.77 -32.71 5.72
C SER A 261 -12.14 -31.32 5.60
N ILE A 262 -12.82 -30.31 6.15
CA ILE A 262 -12.31 -28.93 6.13
C ILE A 262 -11.23 -28.80 7.21
N ASN A 263 -10.08 -28.26 6.82
CA ASN A 263 -8.98 -27.95 7.72
C ASN A 263 -8.54 -26.50 7.51
N ALA A 264 -7.72 -25.97 8.42
CA ALA A 264 -7.30 -24.56 8.40
C ALA A 264 -6.70 -24.11 7.06
N PHE A 265 -5.97 -25.00 6.36
CA PHE A 265 -5.43 -24.70 5.03
C PHE A 265 -6.54 -24.57 3.97
N ARG A 266 -7.52 -25.48 3.98
CA ARG A 266 -8.66 -25.45 3.06
C ARG A 266 -9.59 -24.27 3.34
N ASP A 267 -9.80 -23.89 4.61
CA ASP A 267 -10.52 -22.66 4.98
C ASP A 267 -9.86 -21.42 4.39
N ALA A 268 -8.54 -21.30 4.53
CA ALA A 268 -7.78 -20.20 3.94
C ALA A 268 -7.84 -20.23 2.41
N ALA A 269 -7.77 -21.41 1.79
CA ALA A 269 -7.87 -21.56 0.34
C ALA A 269 -9.25 -21.14 -0.19
N ILE A 270 -10.33 -21.49 0.52
CA ILE A 270 -11.68 -21.04 0.18
C ILE A 270 -11.76 -19.52 0.28
N ALA A 271 -11.30 -18.91 1.38
CA ALA A 271 -11.36 -17.46 1.58
C ALA A 271 -10.67 -16.68 0.43
N ASN A 272 -9.51 -17.17 -0.02
CA ASN A 272 -8.67 -16.51 -1.03
C ASN A 272 -8.98 -16.92 -2.47
N SER A 273 -9.92 -17.84 -2.71
CA SER A 273 -10.25 -18.31 -4.05
C SER A 273 -11.19 -17.36 -4.80
N SER A 274 -11.17 -17.43 -6.13
CA SER A 274 -12.07 -16.66 -7.00
C SER A 274 -13.54 -17.09 -6.83
N ASP A 275 -14.48 -16.18 -7.08
CA ASP A 275 -15.92 -16.48 -7.00
C ASP A 275 -16.33 -17.61 -7.97
N ARG A 276 -15.68 -17.71 -9.13
CA ARG A 276 -15.89 -18.83 -10.06
C ARG A 276 -15.54 -20.17 -9.41
N THR A 277 -14.41 -20.25 -8.72
CA THR A 277 -13.97 -21.47 -8.02
C THR A 277 -14.90 -21.79 -6.84
N LYS A 278 -15.32 -20.78 -6.07
CA LYS A 278 -16.29 -20.93 -4.98
C LYS A 278 -17.62 -21.47 -5.49
N ASN A 279 -18.12 -20.94 -6.60
CA ASN A 279 -19.38 -21.40 -7.21
C ASN A 279 -19.29 -22.85 -7.68
N MET A 280 -18.18 -23.28 -8.28
CA MET A 280 -17.98 -24.69 -8.65
C MET A 280 -18.03 -25.62 -7.42
N ILE A 281 -17.36 -25.25 -6.33
CA ILE A 281 -17.38 -26.03 -5.09
C ILE A 281 -18.77 -26.01 -4.45
N TYR A 282 -19.49 -24.89 -4.52
CA TYR A 282 -20.87 -24.76 -4.05
C TYR A 282 -21.81 -25.70 -4.82
N GLU A 283 -21.74 -25.74 -6.16
CA GLU A 283 -22.51 -26.67 -6.98
C GLU A 283 -22.24 -28.13 -6.61
N CYS A 284 -20.97 -28.52 -6.44
CA CYS A 284 -20.62 -29.86 -5.97
C CYS A 284 -21.21 -30.16 -4.59
N SER A 285 -21.23 -29.19 -3.66
CA SER A 285 -21.80 -29.37 -2.33
C SER A 285 -23.31 -29.59 -2.38
N GLU A 286 -24.02 -28.88 -3.25
CA GLU A 286 -25.46 -29.06 -3.47
C GLU A 286 -25.77 -30.45 -4.03
N ASP A 287 -24.94 -30.99 -4.92
CA ASP A 287 -25.13 -32.34 -5.47
C ASP A 287 -24.94 -33.43 -4.39
N VAL A 288 -23.98 -33.27 -3.48
CA VAL A 288 -23.81 -34.17 -2.32
C VAL A 288 -25.03 -34.10 -1.39
N ILE A 289 -25.57 -32.90 -1.15
CA ILE A 289 -26.80 -32.71 -0.35
C ILE A 289 -27.99 -33.40 -1.02
N LYS A 290 -28.16 -33.27 -2.35
CA LYS A 290 -29.22 -33.96 -3.09
C LYS A 290 -29.09 -35.47 -2.95
N TRP A 291 -27.90 -36.03 -3.15
CA TRP A 291 -27.64 -37.46 -2.97
C TRP A 291 -28.01 -37.93 -1.56
N ALA A 292 -27.59 -37.19 -0.52
CA ALA A 292 -27.90 -37.53 0.87
C ALA A 292 -29.42 -37.55 1.14
N ARG A 293 -30.16 -36.56 0.62
CA ARG A 293 -31.63 -36.51 0.71
C ARG A 293 -32.29 -37.69 -0.02
N THR A 294 -31.79 -38.06 -1.20
CA THR A 294 -32.29 -39.23 -1.93
C THR A 294 -32.06 -40.52 -1.14
N MET A 295 -30.87 -40.68 -0.55
CA MET A 295 -30.55 -41.86 0.25
C MET A 295 -31.44 -41.94 1.50
N GLN A 296 -31.63 -40.83 2.22
CA GLN A 296 -32.55 -40.76 3.37
C GLN A 296 -33.97 -41.15 2.96
N SER A 297 -34.50 -40.55 1.88
CA SER A 297 -35.83 -40.89 1.38
C SER A 297 -35.98 -42.38 1.02
N LYS A 298 -34.91 -43.02 0.54
CA LYS A 298 -34.92 -44.46 0.21
C LYS A 298 -34.86 -45.35 1.45
N LEU A 299 -34.13 -44.95 2.48
CA LEU A 299 -34.08 -45.65 3.75
C LEU A 299 -35.40 -45.53 4.54
N ASP A 300 -36.06 -44.36 4.45
CA ASP A 300 -37.33 -44.10 5.11
C ASP A 300 -38.53 -44.73 4.38
N SER A 301 -38.38 -45.03 3.08
CA SER A 301 -39.41 -45.71 2.32
C SER A 301 -39.41 -47.20 2.63
N ASN A 302 -40.45 -47.70 3.28
CA ASN A 302 -40.75 -49.13 3.45
C ASN A 302 -41.12 -49.87 2.13
N SER A 303 -40.74 -49.32 0.96
CA SER A 303 -41.04 -49.96 -0.33
C SER A 303 -40.12 -51.17 -0.52
N ILE A 304 -40.67 -52.37 -0.35
CA ILE A 304 -40.06 -53.62 -0.82
C ILE A 304 -40.00 -53.50 -2.35
N ILE A 305 -38.80 -53.33 -2.90
CA ILE A 305 -38.57 -53.47 -4.33
C ILE A 305 -38.24 -54.95 -4.51
N ASP A 306 -39.16 -55.71 -5.09
CA ASP A 306 -38.85 -57.07 -5.53
C ASP A 306 -37.77 -56.98 -6.61
N ILE A 307 -36.60 -57.52 -6.30
CA ILE A 307 -35.54 -57.72 -7.27
C ILE A 307 -35.86 -59.07 -7.93
N ASP A 308 -36.60 -59.01 -9.03
CA ASP A 308 -36.75 -60.10 -9.99
C ASP A 308 -35.37 -60.53 -10.51
#